data_AF-A0A2W6YPZ0-F1
#
_entry.id   AF-A0A2W6YPZ0-F1
#
_cell.length_a   1.000
_cell.length_b   1.000
_cell.length_c   1.000
_cell.angle_alpha   90.00
_cell.angle_beta   90.00
_cell.angle_gamma   90.00
#
_symmetry.space_group_name_H-M   'P 1'
#
loop_
_entity.id
_entity.type
_entity.pdbx_description
1 polymer ?
#
loop_
_entity_poly.entity_id
_entity_poly.type
_entity_poly.pdbx_seq_one_letter_code
_entity_poly.pdbx_strand_id
1 'polypeptide(L)'
;MLPYLIVFFLSILFTHLAQESDKNNRKLFFFVFSAFAVLLPSLLAGLRDSGIGTDTETYVDTVWRTINRINSYEEFQKLYKQEKFDDIEYGYLLLNFIGSRFGSSVNIIYFLTSFFV
;
A
#
# COMPACT_ATOMS: atom_id res chain seq x y z
N MET A 1 0.80 6.57 17.74
CA MET A 1 0.06 7.83 17.45
C MET A 1 0.97 8.96 16.97
N LEU A 2 2.05 9.34 17.68
CA LEU A 2 2.89 10.47 17.27
C LEU A 2 3.47 10.36 15.83
N PRO A 3 4.02 9.21 15.38
CA PRO A 3 4.51 9.08 14.00
C PRO A 3 3.42 9.35 12.95
N TYR A 4 2.18 8.93 13.24
CA TYR A 4 1.03 9.15 12.37
C TYR A 4 0.68 10.64 12.23
N LEU A 5 0.67 11.38 13.35
CA LEU A 5 0.38 12.81 13.33
C LEU A 5 1.45 13.60 12.56
N ILE A 6 2.72 13.24 12.72
CA ILE A 6 3.83 13.88 12.01
C ILE A 6 3.69 13.64 10.50
N VAL A 7 3.50 12.39 10.08
CA VAL A 7 3.35 12.03 8.67
C VAL A 7 2.12 12.69 8.05
N PHE A 8 1.00 12.71 8.77
CA PHE A 8 -0.22 13.37 8.32
C PHE A 8 -0.03 14.88 8.14
N PHE A 9 0.62 15.55 9.11
CA PHE A 9 0.95 16.96 9.00
C PHE A 9 1.86 17.24 7.80
N LEU A 10 2.91 16.44 7.59
CA LEU A 10 3.80 16.59 6.43
C LEU A 10 3.04 16.35 5.12
N SER A 11 2.19 15.33 5.06
CA SER A 11 1.34 15.05 3.89
C SER A 11 0.46 16.25 3.52
N ILE A 12 -0.16 16.89 4.52
CA ILE A 12 -0.96 18.12 4.32
C ILE A 12 -0.07 19.26 3.82
N LEU A 13 1.09 19.46 4.45
CA LEU A 13 2.03 20.49 4.04
C LEU A 13 2.47 20.31 2.57
N PHE A 14 2.84 19.10 2.17
CA PHE A 14 3.22 18.80 0.79
C PHE A 14 2.05 18.97 -0.18
N THR A 15 0.83 18.60 0.21
CA THR A 15 -0.36 18.85 -0.58
C THR A 15 -0.58 20.35 -0.80
N HIS A 16 -0.42 21.16 0.24
CA HIS A 16 -0.51 22.62 0.14
C HIS A 16 0.57 23.20 -0.77
N LEU A 17 1.82 22.77 -0.64
CA LEU A 17 2.93 23.19 -1.50
C LEU A 17 2.72 22.77 -2.96
N ALA A 18 2.12 21.60 -3.21
CA ALA A 18 1.76 21.16 -4.56
C ALA A 18 0.71 22.10 -5.18
N GLN A 19 -0.34 22.45 -4.43
CA GLN A 19 -1.38 23.39 -4.87
C GLN A 19 -0.81 24.77 -5.19
N GLU A 20 0.06 25.31 -4.32
CA GLU A 20 0.71 26.60 -4.58
C GLU A 20 1.65 26.54 -5.79
N SER A 21 2.31 25.40 -6.02
CA SER A 21 3.15 25.21 -7.21
C SER A 21 2.33 25.20 -8.49
N ASP A 22 1.15 24.57 -8.48
CA ASP A 22 0.23 24.55 -9.61
C ASP A 22 -0.32 25.95 -9.94
N LYS A 23 -0.78 26.70 -8.91
CA LYS A 23 -1.21 28.10 -9.07
C LYS A 23 -0.14 28.99 -9.70
N ASN A 24 1.13 28.74 -9.39
CA ASN A 24 2.28 29.48 -9.92
C ASN A 24 2.85 28.88 -11.24
N ASN A 25 2.14 27.95 -11.88
CA ASN A 25 2.56 27.24 -13.10
C ASN A 25 3.91 26.49 -12.99
N ARG A 26 4.31 26.11 -11.78
CA ARG A 26 5.57 25.38 -11.50
C ARG A 26 5.34 23.87 -11.55
N LYS A 27 5.07 23.34 -12.76
CA LYS A 27 4.70 21.93 -12.99
C LYS A 27 5.64 20.91 -12.37
N LEU A 28 6.96 21.12 -12.46
CA LEU A 28 7.94 20.20 -11.85
C LEU A 28 7.74 20.09 -10.33
N PHE A 29 7.59 21.23 -9.64
CA PHE A 29 7.39 21.26 -8.19
C PHE A 29 6.04 20.69 -7.79
N PHE A 30 4.99 20.91 -8.60
CA PHE A 30 3.69 20.26 -8.40
C PHE A 30 3.85 18.73 -8.34
N PHE A 31 4.53 18.11 -9.31
CA PHE A 31 4.71 16.66 -9.32
C PHE A 31 5.58 16.17 -8.16
N VAL A 32 6.68 16.88 -7.84
CA VAL A 32 7.55 16.52 -6.72
C VAL A 32 6.79 16.54 -5.40
N PHE A 33 6.07 17.62 -5.09
CA PHE A 33 5.33 17.72 -3.85
C PHE A 33 4.14 16.77 -3.78
N SER A 34 3.46 16.51 -4.91
CA SER A 34 2.40 15.50 -4.99
C SER A 34 2.95 14.10 -4.70
N ALA A 35 4.14 13.77 -5.22
CA ALA A 35 4.80 12.51 -4.93
C ALA A 35 5.12 12.37 -3.43
N PHE A 36 5.67 13.40 -2.79
CA PHE A 36 5.91 13.36 -1.34
C PHE A 36 4.63 13.26 -0.51
N ALA A 37 3.55 13.94 -0.92
CA ALA A 37 2.26 13.87 -0.24
C ALA A 37 1.72 12.44 -0.19
N VAL A 38 1.92 11.63 -1.23
CA VAL A 38 1.47 10.23 -1.28
C VAL A 38 2.52 9.26 -0.71
N LEU A 39 3.80 9.49 -0.98
CA LEU A 39 4.87 8.58 -0.54
C LEU A 39 5.03 8.54 0.98
N LEU A 40 4.85 9.66 1.68
CA LEU A 40 5.01 9.69 3.14
C LEU A 40 4.01 8.79 3.89
N PRO A 41 2.68 8.88 3.67
CA PRO A 41 1.74 7.95 4.29
C PRO A 41 1.97 6.50 3.82
N SER A 42 2.33 6.29 2.56
CA SER A 42 2.64 4.96 2.03
C SER A 42 3.83 4.31 2.73
N LEU A 43 4.91 5.07 2.95
CA LEU A 43 6.08 4.63 3.69
C LEU A 43 5.76 4.35 5.15
N LEU A 44 4.95 5.18 5.80
CA LEU A 44 4.51 4.92 7.17
C LEU A 44 3.73 3.60 7.26
N ALA A 45 2.81 3.35 6.32
CA ALA A 45 2.10 2.08 6.24
C ALA A 45 3.06 0.91 6.02
N GLY A 46 4.01 1.06 5.11
CA GLY A 46 5.05 0.07 4.85
C GLY A 46 5.99 -0.19 6.01
N LEU A 47 6.23 0.77 6.89
CA LEU A 47 7.18 0.63 8.01
C LEU A 47 6.49 0.25 9.34
N ARG A 48 5.16 0.15 9.37
CA ARG A 48 4.43 -0.22 10.58
C ARG A 48 4.55 -1.71 10.87
N ASP A 49 4.47 -2.07 12.14
CA ASP A 49 4.44 -3.48 12.55
C ASP A 49 3.10 -4.15 12.19
N SER A 50 3.12 -5.47 12.00
CA SER A 50 1.90 -6.27 11.86
C SER A 50 1.05 -6.18 13.13
N GLY A 51 -0.27 -6.11 12.98
CA GLY A 51 -1.20 -5.99 14.12
C GLY A 51 -1.50 -4.55 14.56
N ILE A 52 -0.87 -3.54 13.96
CA ILE A 52 -1.30 -2.14 14.16
C ILE A 52 -2.58 -1.89 13.35
N GLY A 53 -3.71 -2.12 14.02
CA GLY A 53 -5.07 -2.04 13.48
C GLY A 53 -5.66 -3.45 13.31
N THR A 54 -6.86 -3.67 13.86
CA THR A 54 -7.50 -5.00 13.93
C THR A 54 -7.62 -5.66 12.56
N ASP A 55 -7.95 -4.90 11.52
CA ASP A 55 -8.15 -5.45 10.17
C ASP A 55 -6.85 -5.95 9.52
N THR A 56 -5.68 -5.51 10.00
CA THR A 56 -4.39 -5.94 9.46
C THR A 56 -4.03 -7.36 9.87
N GLU A 57 -4.38 -7.74 11.10
CA GLU A 57 -4.03 -9.03 11.69
C GLU A 57 -4.88 -10.18 11.14
N THR A 58 -6.17 -9.93 10.89
CA THR A 58 -7.10 -10.96 10.40
C THR A 58 -7.08 -11.07 8.89
N TYR A 59 -7.20 -9.95 8.15
CA TYR A 59 -7.35 -10.00 6.69
C TYR A 59 -6.01 -10.02 5.96
N VAL A 60 -5.14 -9.05 6.25
CA VAL A 60 -3.92 -8.85 5.46
C VAL A 60 -2.94 -9.98 5.67
N ASP A 61 -2.65 -10.32 6.92
CA ASP A 61 -1.73 -11.40 7.29
C ASP A 61 -2.15 -12.77 6.73
N THR A 62 -3.44 -13.11 6.83
CA THR A 62 -3.97 -14.41 6.37
C THR A 62 -3.84 -14.55 4.86
N VAL A 63 -4.21 -13.51 4.11
CA VAL A 63 -4.06 -13.50 2.65
C VAL A 63 -2.58 -13.54 2.26
N TRP A 64 -1.77 -12.69 2.88
CA TRP A 64 -0.35 -12.58 2.56
C TRP A 64 0.40 -13.90 2.76
N ARG A 65 0.13 -14.61 3.86
CA ARG A 65 0.73 -15.94 4.12
C ARG A 65 0.36 -16.97 3.06
N THR A 66 -0.86 -16.93 2.55
CA THR A 66 -1.32 -17.81 1.46
C THR A 66 -0.63 -17.43 0.15
N ILE A 67 -0.65 -16.14 -0.21
CA ILE A 67 -0.07 -15.63 -1.46
C ILE A 67 1.44 -15.86 -1.53
N ASN A 68 2.17 -15.72 -0.42
CA ASN A 68 3.63 -15.96 -0.38
C ASN A 68 4.03 -17.40 -0.71
N ARG A 69 3.10 -18.36 -0.63
CA ARG A 69 3.38 -19.76 -0.97
C ARG A 69 3.13 -20.07 -2.45
N ILE A 70 2.50 -19.15 -3.17
CA ILE A 70 2.14 -19.31 -4.57
C ILE A 70 3.32 -18.90 -5.43
N ASN A 71 3.81 -19.80 -6.29
CA ASN A 71 5.02 -19.53 -7.06
C ASN A 71 4.73 -19.04 -8.48
N SER A 72 3.57 -19.38 -9.04
CA SER A 72 3.20 -19.02 -10.41
C SER A 72 1.86 -18.30 -10.50
N TYR A 73 1.69 -17.53 -11.58
CA TYR A 73 0.43 -16.85 -11.86
C TYR A 73 -0.70 -17.85 -12.18
N GLU A 74 -0.36 -18.98 -12.78
CA GLU A 74 -1.31 -20.07 -13.06
C GLU A 74 -1.88 -20.67 -11.76
N GLU A 75 -1.03 -20.89 -10.77
CA GLU A 75 -1.43 -21.36 -9.44
C GLU A 75 -2.31 -20.32 -8.74
N PHE A 76 -1.94 -19.04 -8.80
CA PHE A 76 -2.74 -17.93 -8.29
C PHE A 76 -4.15 -17.92 -8.90
N GLN A 77 -4.25 -17.96 -10.24
CA GLN A 77 -5.54 -17.98 -10.94
C GLN A 77 -6.38 -19.20 -10.57
N LYS A 78 -5.74 -20.38 -10.40
CA LYS A 78 -6.43 -21.59 -9.98
C LYS A 78 -7.02 -21.45 -8.59
N LEU A 79 -6.25 -20.95 -7.63
CA LEU A 79 -6.70 -20.77 -6.25
C LEU A 79 -7.82 -19.72 -6.15
N TYR A 80 -7.72 -18.63 -6.92
CA TYR A 80 -8.78 -17.64 -7.01
C TYR A 80 -10.11 -18.24 -7.53
N LYS A 81 -10.07 -19.01 -8.62
CA LYS A 81 -11.26 -19.69 -9.17
C LYS A 81 -11.84 -20.76 -8.27
N GLN A 82 -11.06 -21.28 -7.33
CA GLN A 82 -11.49 -22.26 -6.32
C GLN A 82 -12.02 -21.59 -5.04
N GLU A 83 -12.23 -20.27 -5.04
CA GLU A 83 -12.77 -19.51 -3.92
C GLU A 83 -11.95 -19.72 -2.63
N LYS A 84 -10.63 -19.87 -2.77
CA LYS A 84 -9.70 -20.08 -1.63
C LYS A 84 -9.38 -18.82 -0.83
N PHE A 85 -9.80 -17.67 -1.33
CA PHE A 85 -9.58 -16.37 -0.70
C PHE A 85 -10.89 -15.74 -0.22
N ASP A 86 -11.94 -16.56 -0.01
CA ASP A 86 -13.28 -16.11 0.35
C ASP A 86 -13.76 -15.00 -0.61
N ASP A 87 -14.43 -13.97 -0.09
CA ASP A 87 -15.00 -12.86 -0.88
C ASP A 87 -14.01 -11.71 -1.18
N ILE A 88 -12.69 -11.96 -1.10
CA ILE A 88 -11.68 -10.91 -1.27
C ILE A 88 -11.51 -10.52 -2.74
N GLU A 89 -11.47 -9.21 -3.02
CA GLU A 89 -11.46 -8.68 -4.38
C GLU A 89 -10.18 -9.05 -5.15
N TYR A 90 -10.37 -9.45 -6.41
CA TYR A 90 -9.27 -9.84 -7.30
C TYR A 90 -8.15 -8.78 -7.41
N GLY A 91 -8.49 -7.49 -7.43
CA GLY A 91 -7.51 -6.42 -7.53
C GLY A 91 -6.54 -6.39 -6.34
N TYR A 92 -7.07 -6.56 -5.12
CA TYR A 92 -6.27 -6.65 -3.91
C TYR A 92 -5.41 -7.92 -3.90
N LEU A 93 -5.98 -9.06 -4.30
CA LEU A 93 -5.24 -10.34 -4.40
C LEU A 93 -4.12 -10.28 -5.44
N LEU A 94 -4.37 -9.64 -6.58
CA LEU A 94 -3.37 -9.42 -7.62
C LEU A 94 -2.23 -8.53 -7.10
N LEU A 95 -2.56 -7.47 -6.36
CA LEU A 95 -1.57 -6.60 -5.73
C LEU A 95 -0.71 -7.36 -4.70
N ASN A 96 -1.32 -8.25 -3.91
CA ASN A 96 -0.60 -9.17 -3.02
C ASN A 96 0.35 -10.09 -3.82
N PHE A 97 -0.14 -10.69 -4.91
CA PHE A 97 0.64 -11.62 -5.73
C PHE A 97 1.85 -10.94 -6.40
N ILE A 98 1.66 -9.71 -6.87
CA ILE A 98 2.75 -8.88 -7.40
C ILE A 98 3.71 -8.49 -6.28
N GLY A 99 3.17 -8.06 -5.13
CA GLY A 99 3.94 -7.70 -3.95
C GLY A 99 4.87 -8.82 -3.46
N SER A 100 4.38 -10.06 -3.45
CA SER A 100 5.18 -11.21 -2.99
C SER A 100 6.41 -11.51 -3.84
N ARG A 101 6.52 -10.91 -5.04
CA ARG A 101 7.72 -11.00 -5.89
C ARG A 101 8.87 -10.11 -5.43
N PHE A 102 8.59 -9.09 -4.61
CA PHE A 102 9.60 -8.19 -4.08
C PHE A 102 10.18 -8.67 -2.75
N GLY A 103 9.48 -9.56 -2.04
CA GLY A 103 9.92 -10.14 -0.78
C GLY A 103 8.78 -10.80 -0.01
N SER A 104 9.10 -11.38 1.14
CA SER A 104 8.15 -12.12 1.98
C SER A 104 7.51 -11.29 3.10
N SER A 105 7.92 -10.04 3.28
CA SER A 105 7.44 -9.19 4.38
C SER A 105 6.06 -8.58 4.08
N VAL A 106 5.12 -8.69 5.04
CA VAL A 106 3.77 -8.13 4.93
C VAL A 106 3.77 -6.60 4.82
N ASN A 107 4.85 -5.97 5.28
CA ASN A 107 5.15 -4.56 5.08
C ASN A 107 5.06 -4.12 3.61
N ILE A 108 5.38 -5.01 2.67
CA ILE A 108 5.28 -4.74 1.23
C ILE A 108 3.84 -4.47 0.85
N ILE A 109 2.89 -5.29 1.30
CA ILE A 109 1.48 -5.06 0.94
C ILE A 109 0.89 -3.85 1.66
N TYR A 110 1.32 -3.53 2.88
CA TYR A 110 0.92 -2.29 3.54
C TYR A 110 1.39 -1.04 2.77
N PHE A 111 2.62 -1.06 2.25
CA PHE A 111 3.12 0.01 1.39
C PHE A 111 2.31 0.10 0.09
N LEU A 112 2.18 -1.02 -0.64
CA LEU A 112 1.57 -1.04 -1.96
C LEU A 112 0.09 -0.65 -1.93
N THR A 113 -0.65 -1.12 -0.93
CA THR A 113 -2.07 -0.76 -0.76
C THR A 113 -2.21 0.73 -0.49
N SER A 114 -1.43 1.31 0.43
CA SER A 114 -1.49 2.75 0.70
C SER A 114 -0.96 3.62 -0.44
N PHE A 115 -0.15 3.07 -1.35
CA PHE A 115 0.42 3.82 -2.47
C PHE A 115 -0.49 3.85 -3.70
N PHE A 116 -1.23 2.76 -3.95
CA PHE A 116 -2.08 2.62 -5.14
C PHE A 116 -3.59 2.81 -4.88
N VAL A 117 -4.03 2.66 -3.62
CA VAL A 117 -5.44 2.79 -3.20
C VAL A 117 -5.59 4.04 -2.34
#